data_AF-A0A3R8JQ91-F1
#
_entry.id   AF-A0A3R8JQ91-F1
#
_cell.length_a   1.000
_cell.length_b   1.000
_cell.length_c   1.000
_cell.angle_alpha   90.00
_cell.angle_beta   90.00
_cell.angle_gamma   90.00
#
_symmetry.space_group_name_H-M   'P 1'
#
loop_
_entity.id
_entity.type
_entity.pdbx_description
1 polymer ?
#
loop_
_entity_poly.entity_id
_entity_poly.type
_entity_poly.pdbx_seq_one_letter_code
_entity_poly.pdbx_strand_id
1 'polypeptide(L)'
;MAGVIPKEIANAITDCCRTCESTDAVRIADRLMELGEVRMHGPEHHYLTAAAILTAYCNCFHMEKKSLLVKAYVRTNIIPVGVCAMYGCCGALMGAGAAAGILLSAHPFSTGDLRTVNRITAGIQSRLAEYGGPRCCKRAVRISVYEAVQGINRYMGCSLSAAMLDCRSYPENKDCQGKKCEFFVT
;
A
#
# COMPACT_ATOMS: atom_id res chain seq x y z
N MET A 1 -6.14 21.04 -5.32
CA MET A 1 -5.17 20.10 -4.72
C MET A 1 -5.18 18.78 -5.48
N ALA A 2 -4.52 18.73 -6.65
CA ALA A 2 -4.10 17.48 -7.26
C ALA A 2 -2.59 17.40 -7.06
N GLY A 3 -2.14 16.75 -5.98
CA GLY A 3 -0.72 16.55 -5.75
C GLY A 3 -0.28 15.28 -6.45
N VAL A 4 0.55 15.42 -7.49
CA VAL A 4 1.25 14.28 -8.08
C VAL A 4 2.34 13.78 -7.13
N ILE A 5 2.69 12.52 -7.26
CA ILE A 5 3.81 11.91 -6.54
C ILE A 5 5.11 12.54 -7.09
N PRO A 6 5.95 13.17 -6.25
CA PRO A 6 7.22 13.70 -6.70
C PRO A 6 8.10 12.60 -7.32
N LYS A 7 8.71 12.90 -8.46
CA LYS A 7 9.43 11.91 -9.26
C LYS A 7 10.64 11.34 -8.52
N GLU A 8 11.31 12.17 -7.73
CA GLU A 8 12.46 11.82 -6.92
C GLU A 8 12.08 10.75 -5.87
N ILE A 9 10.96 10.96 -5.18
CA ILE A 9 10.44 10.00 -4.18
C ILE A 9 10.00 8.71 -4.87
N ALA A 10 9.32 8.80 -6.02
CA ALA A 10 8.92 7.63 -6.79
C ALA A 10 10.12 6.81 -7.29
N ASN A 11 11.21 7.46 -7.70
CA ASN A 11 12.44 6.80 -8.08
C ASN A 11 13.08 6.08 -6.89
N ALA A 12 13.20 6.75 -5.73
CA ALA A 12 13.74 6.14 -4.51
C ALA A 12 12.96 4.88 -4.09
N ILE A 13 11.63 4.94 -4.12
CA ILE A 13 10.76 3.77 -3.89
C ILE A 13 11.05 2.66 -4.91
N THR A 14 11.13 3.01 -6.20
CA THR A 14 11.34 2.05 -7.28
C THR A 14 12.70 1.35 -7.16
N ASP A 15 13.77 2.10 -6.89
CA ASP A 15 15.13 1.57 -6.78
C ASP A 15 15.29 0.66 -5.54
N CYS A 16 14.63 1.02 -4.43
CA CYS A 16 14.53 0.15 -3.26
C CYS A 16 13.83 -1.18 -3.60
N CYS A 17 12.68 -1.12 -4.29
CA CYS A 17 11.94 -2.32 -4.71
C CYS A 17 12.71 -3.21 -5.69
N ARG A 18 13.48 -2.62 -6.62
CA ARG A 18 14.29 -3.35 -7.61
C ARG A 18 15.32 -4.27 -6.96
N THR A 19 15.96 -3.81 -5.90
CA THR A 19 17.01 -4.55 -5.17
C THR A 19 16.48 -5.35 -3.98
N CYS A 20 15.20 -5.21 -3.64
CA CYS A 20 14.60 -5.92 -2.51
C CYS A 20 14.26 -7.37 -2.87
N GLU A 21 14.67 -8.33 -2.04
CA GLU A 21 14.40 -9.77 -2.20
C GLU A 21 13.37 -10.32 -1.20
N SER A 22 12.90 -9.49 -0.26
CA SER A 22 11.89 -9.91 0.73
C SER A 22 10.59 -10.35 0.06
N THR A 23 9.99 -11.42 0.57
CA THR A 23 8.64 -11.89 0.20
C THR A 23 7.56 -11.42 1.17
N ASP A 24 7.95 -10.70 2.23
CA ASP A 24 7.03 -10.11 3.19
C ASP A 24 6.68 -8.67 2.79
N ALA A 25 5.42 -8.45 2.40
CA ALA A 25 4.97 -7.17 1.86
C ALA A 25 4.97 -6.05 2.92
N VAL A 26 4.66 -6.36 4.18
CA VAL A 26 4.64 -5.37 5.27
C VAL A 26 6.06 -4.92 5.58
N ARG A 27 7.02 -5.85 5.64
CA ARG A 27 8.45 -5.52 5.79
C ARG A 27 8.97 -4.63 4.66
N ILE A 28 8.54 -4.90 3.42
CA ILE A 28 8.90 -4.05 2.28
C ILE A 28 8.32 -2.65 2.47
N ALA A 29 7.03 -2.55 2.82
CA ALA A 29 6.38 -1.27 3.03
C ALA A 29 7.04 -0.45 4.15
N ASP A 30 7.42 -1.10 5.25
CA ASP A 30 8.15 -0.44 6.34
C ASP A 30 9.50 0.11 5.88
N ARG A 31 10.30 -0.71 5.18
CA ARG A 31 11.57 -0.26 4.61
C ARG A 31 11.39 0.94 3.67
N LEU A 32 10.33 0.94 2.86
CA LEU A 32 10.03 2.07 1.98
C LEU A 32 9.61 3.32 2.76
N MET A 33 8.87 3.18 3.86
CA MET A 33 8.45 4.31 4.70
C MET A 33 9.59 4.91 5.55
N GLU A 34 10.72 4.20 5.65
CA GLU A 34 11.96 4.64 6.31
C GLU A 34 12.94 5.36 5.35
N LEU A 35 12.64 5.41 4.05
CA LEU A 35 13.42 6.21 3.10
C LEU A 35 13.35 7.69 3.48
N GLY A 36 14.48 8.39 3.48
CA GLY A 36 14.55 9.79 3.91
C GLY A 36 13.72 10.76 3.05
N GLU A 37 13.42 10.36 1.81
CA GLU A 37 12.58 11.10 0.87
C GLU A 37 11.08 10.94 1.16
N VAL A 38 10.68 9.86 1.84
CA VAL A 38 9.27 9.55 2.11
C VAL A 38 8.82 10.31 3.35
N ARG A 39 7.85 11.21 3.16
CA ARG A 39 7.36 12.08 4.24
C ARG A 39 6.44 11.29 5.16
N MET A 40 6.14 11.86 6.34
CA MET A 40 5.12 11.29 7.22
C MET A 40 3.72 11.25 6.58
N HIS A 41 3.42 12.25 5.73
CA HIS A 41 2.19 12.35 4.98
C HIS A 41 2.45 12.83 3.55
N GLY A 42 1.85 12.18 2.57
CA GLY A 42 1.94 12.59 1.18
C GLY A 42 1.44 11.54 0.19
N PRO A 43 1.22 11.91 -1.08
CA PRO A 43 0.71 11.01 -2.13
C PRO A 43 1.66 9.85 -2.45
N GLU A 44 2.95 9.93 -2.11
CA GLU A 44 3.93 8.86 -2.30
C GLU A 44 3.51 7.54 -1.64
N HIS A 45 2.72 7.60 -0.56
CA HIS A 45 2.20 6.41 0.13
C HIS A 45 1.26 5.59 -0.75
N HIS A 46 0.62 6.21 -1.76
CA HIS A 46 -0.26 5.52 -2.69
C HIS A 46 0.56 4.56 -3.57
N TYR A 47 1.65 5.05 -4.17
CA TYR A 47 2.56 4.22 -4.97
C TYR A 47 3.33 3.24 -4.10
N LEU A 48 3.84 3.69 -2.96
CA LEU A 48 4.57 2.84 -1.99
C LEU A 48 3.76 1.60 -1.63
N THR A 49 2.47 1.75 -1.33
CA THR A 49 1.57 0.62 -1.00
C THR A 49 1.52 -0.39 -2.14
N ALA A 50 1.30 0.08 -3.37
CA ALA A 50 1.24 -0.78 -4.54
C ALA A 50 2.60 -1.48 -4.81
N ALA A 51 3.69 -0.71 -4.72
CA ALA A 51 5.04 -1.18 -4.96
C ALA A 51 5.45 -2.28 -3.97
N ALA A 52 5.10 -2.14 -2.69
CA ALA A 52 5.38 -3.16 -1.68
C ALA A 52 4.68 -4.49 -1.97
N ILE A 53 3.38 -4.45 -2.27
CA ILE A 53 2.58 -5.65 -2.59
C ILE A 53 3.12 -6.35 -3.85
N LEU A 54 3.36 -5.59 -4.93
CA LEU A 54 3.86 -6.14 -6.18
C LEU A 54 5.27 -6.71 -6.03
N THR A 55 6.14 -6.05 -5.26
CA THR A 55 7.51 -6.54 -5.02
C THR A 55 7.48 -7.86 -4.27
N ALA A 56 6.70 -7.96 -3.19
CA ALA A 56 6.55 -9.20 -2.44
C ALA A 56 6.00 -10.34 -3.31
N TYR A 57 4.97 -10.05 -4.11
CA TYR A 57 4.39 -11.00 -5.05
C TYR A 57 5.42 -11.49 -6.06
N CYS A 58 6.10 -10.58 -6.75
CA CYS A 58 7.10 -10.92 -7.75
C CYS A 58 8.26 -11.72 -7.16
N ASN A 59 8.73 -11.36 -5.96
CA ASN A 59 9.79 -12.11 -5.29
C ASN A 59 9.33 -13.53 -4.92
N CYS A 60 8.10 -13.69 -4.42
CA CYS A 60 7.55 -14.99 -4.03
C CYS A 60 7.34 -15.94 -5.22
N PHE A 61 7.01 -15.40 -6.39
CA PHE A 61 6.70 -16.18 -7.60
C PHE A 61 7.78 -16.09 -8.68
N HIS A 62 8.95 -15.55 -8.34
CA HIS A 62 10.09 -15.38 -9.26
C HIS A 62 9.73 -14.65 -10.57
N MET A 63 8.89 -13.61 -10.46
CA MET A 63 8.44 -12.80 -11.60
C MET A 63 9.24 -11.50 -11.76
N GLU A 64 9.27 -11.00 -12.99
CA GLU A 64 9.80 -9.67 -13.30
C GLU A 64 8.92 -8.58 -12.65
N LYS A 65 9.54 -7.60 -11.97
CA LYS A 65 8.84 -6.54 -11.21
C LYS A 65 8.85 -5.16 -11.87
N LYS A 66 9.83 -4.84 -12.71
CA LYS A 66 10.02 -3.52 -13.35
C LYS A 66 8.77 -3.06 -14.08
N SER A 67 8.21 -3.91 -14.95
CA SER A 67 7.03 -3.54 -15.74
C SER A 67 5.78 -3.32 -14.87
N LEU A 68 5.63 -4.09 -13.79
CA LEU A 68 4.50 -3.95 -12.87
C LEU A 68 4.62 -2.69 -12.00
N LEU A 69 5.84 -2.35 -11.55
CA LEU A 69 6.12 -1.12 -10.81
C LEU A 69 5.82 0.12 -11.65
N VAL A 70 6.16 0.13 -12.95
CA VAL A 70 5.80 1.22 -13.85
C VAL A 70 4.28 1.38 -13.96
N LYS A 71 3.54 0.28 -14.16
CA LYS A 71 2.07 0.30 -14.19
C LYS A 71 1.48 0.82 -12.87
N ALA A 72 2.05 0.42 -11.74
CA ALA A 72 1.61 0.85 -10.42
C ALA A 72 1.83 2.34 -10.21
N TYR A 73 3.00 2.88 -10.57
CA TYR A 73 3.26 4.31 -10.50
C TYR A 73 2.24 5.10 -11.32
N VAL A 74 2.02 4.72 -12.59
CA VAL A 74 1.04 5.41 -13.45
C VAL A 74 -0.37 5.40 -12.85
N ARG A 75 -0.84 4.24 -12.38
CA ARG A 75 -2.19 4.11 -11.79
C ARG A 75 -2.35 4.87 -10.47
N THR A 76 -1.30 4.94 -9.66
CA THR A 76 -1.38 5.56 -8.33
C THR A 76 -1.08 7.05 -8.33
N ASN A 77 -0.32 7.55 -9.30
CA ASN A 77 0.03 8.96 -9.43
C ASN A 77 -1.17 9.87 -9.72
N ILE A 78 -2.26 9.31 -10.24
CA ILE A 78 -3.52 10.04 -10.49
C ILE A 78 -4.48 10.04 -9.30
N ILE A 79 -4.15 9.34 -8.20
CA ILE A 79 -5.00 9.29 -7.00
C ILE A 79 -4.93 10.66 -6.30
N PRO A 80 -6.07 11.37 -6.10
CA PRO A 80 -6.06 12.70 -5.51
C PRO A 80 -5.49 12.73 -4.08
N VAL A 81 -4.78 13.80 -3.75
CA VAL A 81 -4.34 14.06 -2.38
C VAL A 81 -5.56 14.32 -1.51
N GLY A 82 -5.59 13.71 -0.32
CA GLY A 82 -6.71 13.88 0.62
C GLY A 82 -7.93 13.02 0.31
N VAL A 83 -7.84 12.11 -0.68
CA VAL A 83 -8.96 11.23 -1.09
C VAL A 83 -9.58 10.47 0.10
N CYS A 84 -8.78 10.12 1.11
CA CYS A 84 -9.23 9.50 2.36
C CYS A 84 -10.38 10.27 3.05
N ALA A 85 -10.23 11.58 3.22
CA ALA A 85 -11.22 12.40 3.93
C ALA A 85 -12.29 12.96 2.98
N MET A 86 -11.94 13.20 1.72
CA MET A 86 -12.85 13.82 0.75
C MET A 86 -13.83 12.83 0.11
N TYR A 87 -13.43 11.57 -0.04
CA TYR A 87 -14.21 10.53 -0.74
C TYR A 87 -14.42 9.28 0.11
N GLY A 88 -13.95 9.27 1.37
CA GLY A 88 -14.09 8.13 2.28
C GLY A 88 -13.24 6.91 1.92
N CYS A 89 -12.31 7.03 0.97
CA CYS A 89 -11.49 5.93 0.48
C CYS A 89 -10.01 6.31 0.56
N CYS A 90 -9.22 5.56 1.35
CA CYS A 90 -7.83 5.92 1.55
C CYS A 90 -6.97 5.72 0.30
N GLY A 91 -6.06 6.64 0.02
CA GLY A 91 -5.16 6.49 -1.14
C GLY A 91 -4.22 5.28 -1.03
N ALA A 92 -3.88 4.83 0.19
CA ALA A 92 -3.17 3.57 0.41
C ALA A 92 -4.03 2.36 0.00
N LEU A 93 -5.30 2.34 0.38
CA LEU A 93 -6.27 1.33 -0.08
C LEU A 93 -6.37 1.33 -1.60
N MET A 94 -6.51 2.50 -2.21
CA MET A 94 -6.56 2.61 -3.68
C MET A 94 -5.27 2.11 -4.33
N GLY A 95 -4.11 2.35 -3.71
CA GLY A 95 -2.83 1.77 -4.10
C GLY A 95 -2.82 0.23 -4.05
N ALA A 96 -3.33 -0.36 -2.97
CA ALA A 96 -3.48 -1.80 -2.85
C ALA A 96 -4.45 -2.38 -3.91
N GLY A 97 -5.57 -1.70 -4.17
CA GLY A 97 -6.48 -2.05 -5.26
C GLY A 97 -5.81 -1.97 -6.64
N ALA A 98 -4.95 -0.97 -6.86
CA ALA A 98 -4.17 -0.85 -8.09
C ALA A 98 -3.21 -2.03 -8.26
N ALA A 99 -2.53 -2.47 -7.19
CA ALA A 99 -1.67 -3.66 -7.22
C ALA A 99 -2.47 -4.93 -7.53
N ALA A 100 -3.57 -5.19 -6.81
CA ALA A 100 -4.43 -6.35 -7.06
C ALA A 100 -4.97 -6.37 -8.50
N GLY A 101 -5.42 -5.22 -9.00
CA GLY A 101 -5.89 -5.10 -10.39
C GLY A 101 -4.77 -5.21 -11.43
N ILE A 102 -3.51 -4.96 -11.09
CA ILE A 102 -2.36 -5.23 -11.97
C ILE A 102 -2.11 -6.74 -12.01
N LEU A 103 -2.09 -7.41 -10.85
CA LEU A 103 -1.83 -8.86 -10.76
C LEU A 103 -2.90 -9.68 -11.48
N LEU A 104 -4.17 -9.28 -11.34
CA LEU A 104 -5.30 -9.95 -11.98
C LEU A 104 -5.53 -9.50 -13.43
N SER A 105 -4.76 -8.54 -13.95
CA SER A 105 -5.04 -7.90 -15.24
C SER A 105 -6.48 -7.36 -15.37
N ALA A 106 -7.07 -6.93 -14.25
CA ALA A 106 -8.45 -6.48 -14.18
C ALA A 106 -8.67 -5.19 -15.00
N HIS A 107 -9.80 -5.13 -15.70
CA HIS A 107 -10.31 -3.96 -16.41
C HIS A 107 -11.85 -3.87 -16.24
N PRO A 108 -12.49 -2.74 -16.61
CA PRO A 108 -13.93 -2.52 -16.35
C PRO A 108 -14.90 -3.54 -16.95
N PHE A 109 -14.42 -4.36 -17.90
CA PHE A 109 -15.21 -5.38 -18.59
C PHE A 109 -14.78 -6.81 -18.22
N SER A 110 -13.84 -6.98 -17.28
CA SER A 110 -13.40 -8.31 -16.83
C SER A 110 -14.49 -8.98 -15.99
N THR A 111 -14.79 -10.24 -16.29
CA THR A 111 -15.68 -11.07 -15.48
C THR A 111 -14.87 -11.80 -14.41
N GLY A 112 -15.22 -11.64 -13.14
CA GLY A 112 -14.52 -12.28 -12.01
C GLY A 112 -13.41 -11.43 -11.38
N ASP A 113 -12.47 -10.91 -12.16
CA ASP A 113 -11.33 -10.14 -11.63
C ASP A 113 -11.75 -8.87 -10.89
N LEU A 114 -12.75 -8.17 -11.43
CA LEU A 114 -13.34 -7.00 -10.77
C LEU A 114 -13.93 -7.36 -9.40
N ARG A 115 -14.61 -8.51 -9.30
CA ARG A 115 -15.16 -8.99 -8.02
C ARG A 115 -14.04 -9.26 -7.01
N THR A 116 -12.96 -9.89 -7.44
CA THR A 116 -11.81 -10.19 -6.58
C THR A 116 -11.13 -8.92 -6.08
N VAL A 117 -10.84 -7.96 -6.97
CA VAL A 117 -10.27 -6.66 -6.58
C VAL A 117 -11.16 -5.96 -5.54
N ASN A 118 -12.47 -5.91 -5.78
CA ASN A 118 -13.41 -5.28 -4.85
C ASN A 118 -13.50 -6.01 -3.50
N ARG A 119 -13.41 -7.35 -3.48
CA ARG A 119 -13.39 -8.12 -2.22
C ARG A 119 -12.13 -7.85 -1.41
N ILE A 120 -10.98 -7.72 -2.06
CA ILE A 120 -9.72 -7.35 -1.41
C ILE A 120 -9.84 -5.94 -0.82
N THR A 121 -10.27 -4.96 -1.61
CA THR A 121 -10.37 -3.57 -1.15
C THR A 121 -11.45 -3.36 -0.09
N ALA A 122 -12.54 -4.13 -0.11
CA ALA A 122 -13.57 -4.10 0.93
C ALA A 122 -13.03 -4.51 2.31
N GLY A 123 -12.14 -5.52 2.37
CA GLY A 123 -11.47 -5.92 3.61
C GLY A 123 -10.61 -4.79 4.17
N ILE A 124 -9.79 -4.18 3.29
CA ILE A 124 -8.96 -3.03 3.65
C ILE A 124 -9.82 -1.86 4.16
N GLN A 125 -10.89 -1.50 3.43
CA GLN A 125 -11.79 -0.40 3.80
C GLN A 125 -12.40 -0.64 5.18
N SER A 126 -12.87 -1.86 5.44
CA SER A 126 -13.50 -2.23 6.71
C SER A 126 -12.53 -2.03 7.87
N ARG A 127 -11.27 -2.47 7.71
CA ARG A 127 -10.23 -2.30 8.73
C ARG A 127 -9.84 -0.83 8.92
N LEU A 128 -9.72 -0.06 7.84
CA LEU A 128 -9.42 1.37 7.92
C LEU A 128 -10.55 2.17 8.58
N ALA A 129 -11.81 1.77 8.40
CA ALA A 129 -12.98 2.43 8.97
C ALA A 129 -13.05 2.36 10.51
N GLU A 130 -12.27 1.48 11.14
CA GLU A 130 -12.14 1.42 12.60
C GLU A 130 -11.43 2.68 13.18
N TYR A 131 -10.78 3.49 12.34
CA TYR A 131 -10.04 4.68 12.75
C TYR A 131 -10.73 5.98 12.34
N GLY A 132 -11.18 6.79 13.31
CA GLY A 132 -11.89 8.05 13.06
C GLY A 132 -11.01 9.27 12.69
N GLY A 133 -9.74 9.30 13.10
CA GLY A 133 -8.80 10.42 12.84
C GLY A 133 -8.15 10.99 14.11
N PRO A 134 -7.10 11.84 13.99
CA PRO A 134 -6.49 12.34 12.76
C PRO A 134 -5.83 11.24 11.92
N ARG A 135 -5.66 11.51 10.62
CA ARG A 135 -5.15 10.53 9.66
C ARG A 135 -3.70 10.15 9.97
N CYS A 136 -3.33 8.90 9.71
CA CYS A 136 -1.93 8.47 9.72
C CYS A 136 -1.64 7.70 8.43
N CYS A 137 -0.84 8.27 7.53
CA CYS A 137 -0.53 7.64 6.23
C CYS A 137 0.24 6.34 6.42
N LYS A 138 1.23 6.32 7.33
CA LYS A 138 2.01 5.10 7.62
C LYS A 138 1.16 3.97 8.22
N ARG A 139 0.22 4.27 9.13
CA ARG A 139 -0.77 3.29 9.62
C ARG A 139 -1.62 2.75 8.47
N ALA A 140 -2.15 3.65 7.64
CA ALA A 140 -3.00 3.26 6.52
C ALA A 140 -2.27 2.37 5.52
N VAL A 141 -0.98 2.61 5.26
CA VAL A 141 -0.12 1.73 4.46
C VAL A 141 -0.03 0.34 5.09
N ARG A 142 0.36 0.23 6.37
CA ARG A 142 0.50 -1.08 7.04
C ARG A 142 -0.78 -1.91 6.96
N ILE A 143 -1.91 -1.30 7.34
CA ILE A 143 -3.24 -1.94 7.24
C ILE A 143 -3.53 -2.35 5.80
N SER A 144 -3.34 -1.44 4.83
CA SER A 144 -3.69 -1.71 3.43
C SER A 144 -2.85 -2.82 2.83
N VAL A 145 -1.55 -2.88 3.14
CA VAL A 145 -0.66 -3.93 2.67
C VAL A 145 -1.00 -5.27 3.33
N TYR A 146 -1.17 -5.29 4.64
CA TYR A 146 -1.52 -6.50 5.38
C TYR A 146 -2.84 -7.11 4.89
N GLU A 147 -3.92 -6.32 4.91
CA GLU A 147 -5.24 -6.78 4.46
C GLU A 147 -5.27 -7.14 2.97
N ALA A 148 -4.47 -6.45 2.13
CA ALA A 148 -4.31 -6.84 0.74
C ALA A 148 -3.68 -8.23 0.60
N VAL A 149 -2.62 -8.54 1.35
CA VAL A 149 -2.01 -9.87 1.35
C VAL A 149 -2.99 -10.93 1.83
N GLN A 150 -3.75 -10.66 2.90
CA GLN A 150 -4.79 -11.59 3.36
C GLN A 150 -5.85 -11.85 2.27
N GLY A 151 -6.27 -10.80 1.57
CA GLY A 151 -7.20 -10.89 0.44
C GLY A 151 -6.61 -11.64 -0.77
N ILE A 152 -5.37 -11.38 -1.14
CA ILE A 152 -4.65 -12.06 -2.23
C ILE A 152 -4.55 -13.56 -1.90
N ASN A 153 -4.09 -13.91 -0.70
CA ASN A 153 -4.01 -15.32 -0.27
C ASN A 153 -5.37 -16.01 -0.33
N ARG A 154 -6.41 -15.36 0.20
CA ARG A 154 -7.77 -15.92 0.26
C ARG A 154 -8.44 -16.06 -1.11
N TYR A 155 -8.38 -15.03 -1.95
CA TYR A 155 -9.20 -14.97 -3.17
C TYR A 155 -8.44 -15.33 -4.44
N MET A 156 -7.10 -15.32 -4.41
CA MET A 156 -6.24 -15.70 -5.54
C MET A 156 -5.52 -17.02 -5.31
N GLY A 157 -5.66 -17.64 -4.12
CA GLY A 157 -5.02 -18.91 -3.80
C GLY A 157 -3.50 -18.81 -3.61
N CYS A 158 -3.00 -17.63 -3.24
CA CYS A 158 -1.57 -17.39 -3.01
C CYS A 158 -1.14 -17.71 -1.57
N SER A 159 0.17 -17.63 -1.31
CA SER A 159 0.77 -17.81 0.03
C SER A 159 1.87 -16.78 0.30
N LEU A 160 1.50 -15.51 0.25
CA LEU A 160 2.38 -14.38 0.56
C LEU A 160 2.50 -14.16 2.08
N SER A 161 3.67 -13.68 2.49
CA SER A 161 3.93 -13.30 3.89
C SER A 161 3.56 -11.84 4.15
N ALA A 162 3.02 -11.56 5.33
CA ALA A 162 2.76 -10.22 5.83
C ALA A 162 2.77 -10.24 7.36
N ALA A 163 3.94 -10.06 7.96
CA ALA A 163 4.05 -9.92 9.41
C ALA A 163 3.77 -8.47 9.81
N MET A 164 2.76 -8.26 10.66
CA MET A 164 2.52 -6.94 11.26
C MET A 164 3.69 -6.60 12.17
N LEU A 165 4.27 -5.41 11.96
CA LEU A 165 5.39 -4.90 12.72
C LEU A 165 4.99 -3.67 13.53
N ASP A 166 5.73 -3.49 14.63
CA ASP A 166 5.61 -2.33 15.49
C ASP A 166 6.01 -1.03 14.76
N CYS A 167 5.23 0.03 14.98
CA CYS A 167 5.48 1.32 14.35
C CYS A 167 6.69 2.00 15.01
N ARG A 168 7.65 2.43 14.19
CA ARG A 168 8.80 3.25 14.62
C ARG A 168 8.66 4.75 14.35
N SER A 169 7.68 5.14 13.53
CA SER A 169 7.49 6.54 13.11
C SER A 169 6.57 7.36 14.01
N TYR A 170 6.16 6.81 15.17
CA TYR A 170 5.33 7.56 16.12
C TYR A 170 5.99 8.84 16.66
N PRO A 171 7.33 8.94 16.87
CA PRO A 171 7.94 10.18 17.37
C PRO A 171 7.86 11.34 16.37
N GLU A 172 7.83 11.03 15.07
CA GLU A 172 7.82 12.01 13.99
C GLU A 172 6.41 12.51 13.67
N ASN A 173 5.37 11.80 14.15
CA ASN A 173 3.98 12.12 13.87
C ASN A 173 3.35 12.93 15.00
N LYS A 174 3.25 14.25 14.81
CA LYS A 174 2.60 15.17 15.76
C LYS A 174 1.13 14.83 16.04
N ASP A 175 0.47 14.15 15.11
CA ASP A 175 -0.92 13.71 15.19
C ASP A 175 -1.05 12.22 15.58
N CYS A 176 0.00 11.64 16.19
CA CYS A 176 -0.03 10.25 16.61
C CYS A 176 -1.12 9.99 17.65
N GLN A 177 -1.86 8.89 17.49
CA GLN A 177 -2.91 8.49 18.43
C GLN A 177 -2.40 7.61 19.59
N GLY A 178 -1.09 7.35 19.66
CA GLY A 178 -0.45 6.55 20.70
C GLY A 178 -1.12 5.19 20.89
N LYS A 179 -1.46 4.85 22.14
CA LYS A 179 -2.09 3.59 22.56
C LYS A 179 -3.42 3.25 21.88
N LYS A 180 -4.06 4.18 21.16
CA LYS A 180 -5.26 3.90 20.34
C LYS A 180 -4.92 3.29 18.97
N CYS A 181 -3.64 3.19 18.62
CA CYS A 181 -3.15 2.61 17.37
C CYS A 181 -2.59 1.20 17.64
N GLU A 182 -3.05 0.19 16.89
CA GLU A 182 -2.62 -1.21 17.08
C GLU A 182 -1.11 -1.44 16.91
N PHE A 183 -0.44 -0.54 16.18
CA PHE A 183 1.00 -0.60 15.94
C PHE A 183 1.85 0.15 16.98
N PHE A 184 1.25 0.74 18.00
CA PHE A 184 2.00 1.53 18.98
C PHE A 184 2.61 0.63 20.05
N VAL A 185 3.92 0.73 20.24
CA VAL A 185 4.65 0.04 21.31
C VAL A 185 5.15 1.07 22.31
N THR A 186 4.98 0.73 23.59
CA THR A 186 5.43 1.52 24.76
C THR A 186 6.86 1.21 25.14
#